data_AF-A0A8S1J8U3-F1
#
_entry.id   AF-A0A8S1J8U3-F1
#
_cell.length_a   1.000
_cell.length_b   1.000
_cell.length_c   1.000
_cell.angle_alpha   90.00
_cell.angle_beta   90.00
_cell.angle_gamma   90.00
#
_symmetry.space_group_name_H-M   'P 1'
#
loop_
_entity.id
_entity.type
_entity.pdbx_description
1 polymer ?
#
loop_
_entity_poly.entity_id
_entity_poly.type
_entity_poly.pdbx_seq_one_letter_code
_entity_poly.pdbx_strand_id
1 'polypeptide(L)'
;MHRSCTWSVYLEVADELANVLRHVGDTLPRQLVHTDANESNVLVDESDTQILGIIDFGEMNVGHRAMDVAHAMAYQMAFSRGDRMEPAVCILKGYLSVNPLLPTEIDVLPVMIMGRMAQSIVLGAYSAAQDPSNESYIMDGKDGMWAVVQHIREVGPGKMADMLKAAVQSENENVES
;
A
#
# COMPACT_ATOMS: atom_id res chain seq x y z
N MET A 1 -17.00 -23.87 4.15
CA MET A 1 -15.66 -24.45 4.37
C MET A 1 -14.66 -23.31 4.21
N HIS A 2 -14.49 -22.50 5.26
CA HIS A 2 -13.58 -21.36 5.24
C HIS A 2 -12.14 -21.90 5.10
N ARG A 3 -11.44 -21.49 4.03
CA ARG A 3 -10.00 -21.67 3.97
C ARG A 3 -9.41 -20.70 4.98
N SER A 4 -9.21 -21.17 6.20
CA SER A 4 -8.43 -20.49 7.22
C SER A 4 -7.08 -20.14 6.59
N CYS A 5 -6.71 -18.86 6.56
CA CYS A 5 -5.32 -18.51 6.35
C CYS A 5 -4.51 -19.27 7.41
N THR A 6 -3.70 -20.22 6.97
CA THR A 6 -2.93 -21.07 7.86
C THR A 6 -1.71 -20.28 8.36
N TRP A 7 -1.20 -20.66 9.54
CA TRP A 7 0.02 -20.06 10.13
C TRP A 7 1.20 -19.97 9.14
N SER A 8 1.27 -20.90 8.18
CA SER A 8 2.26 -20.91 7.10
C SER A 8 2.15 -19.71 6.14
N VAL A 9 0.96 -19.21 5.84
CA VAL A 9 0.79 -18.02 4.98
C VAL A 9 1.35 -16.79 5.67
N TYR A 10 1.11 -16.64 6.98
CA TYR A 10 1.64 -15.52 7.76
C TYR A 10 3.18 -15.51 7.84
N LEU A 11 3.81 -16.69 8.00
CA LEU A 11 5.26 -16.82 8.04
C LEU A 11 5.92 -16.56 6.69
N GLU A 12 5.34 -17.08 5.59
CA GLU A 12 5.84 -16.82 4.24
C GLU A 12 5.83 -15.32 3.93
N VAL A 13 4.73 -14.68 4.29
CA VAL A 13 4.51 -13.25 4.11
C VAL A 13 5.46 -12.40 4.97
N ALA A 14 5.71 -12.78 6.22
CA ALA A 14 6.64 -12.10 7.11
C ALA A 14 8.11 -12.26 6.67
N ASP A 15 8.50 -13.43 6.18
CA ASP A 15 9.85 -13.68 5.65
C ASP A 15 10.10 -12.91 4.35
N GLU A 16 9.10 -12.84 3.46
CA GLU A 16 9.16 -11.98 2.28
C GLU A 16 9.32 -10.51 2.68
N LEU A 17 8.48 -10.01 3.57
CA LEU A 17 8.58 -8.66 4.15
C LEU A 17 9.98 -8.35 4.71
N ALA A 18 10.54 -9.28 5.49
CA ALA A 18 11.86 -9.12 6.09
C ALA A 18 12.99 -9.17 5.05
N ASN A 19 12.83 -9.94 3.97
CA ASN A 19 13.77 -9.92 2.85
C ASN A 19 13.69 -8.59 2.09
N VAL A 20 12.50 -8.05 1.93
CA VAL A 20 12.26 -6.80 1.21
C VAL A 20 12.85 -5.63 1.97
N LEU A 21 12.53 -5.48 3.26
CA LEU A 21 13.08 -4.43 4.10
C LEU A 21 14.62 -4.48 4.18
N ARG A 22 15.21 -5.69 4.08
CA ARG A 22 16.66 -5.87 3.95
C ARG A 22 17.24 -5.37 2.62
N HIS A 23 16.51 -5.49 1.51
CA HIS A 23 16.98 -5.06 0.19
C HIS A 23 16.79 -3.55 -0.05
N VAL A 24 15.95 -2.89 0.76
CA VAL A 24 15.62 -1.47 0.66
C VAL A 24 16.46 -0.61 1.63
N GLY A 25 17.20 -1.26 2.54
CA GLY A 25 17.86 -0.67 3.70
C GLY A 25 18.93 0.40 3.40
N ASP A 26 18.91 1.45 4.22
CA ASP A 26 19.77 2.64 4.34
C ASP A 26 19.99 3.54 3.12
N THR A 27 19.72 3.09 1.90
CA THR A 27 20.02 3.90 0.69
C THR A 27 18.86 4.81 0.26
N LEU A 28 17.63 4.56 0.72
CA LEU A 28 16.48 5.37 0.35
C LEU A 28 16.29 6.58 1.27
N PRO A 29 15.89 7.75 0.71
CA PRO A 29 15.55 8.93 1.49
C PRO A 29 14.55 8.64 2.62
N ARG A 30 14.79 9.27 3.78
CA ARG A 30 13.94 9.15 4.96
C ARG A 30 13.31 10.49 5.31
N GLN A 31 12.10 10.44 5.84
CA GLN A 31 11.36 11.61 6.35
C GLN A 31 10.41 11.18 7.46
N LEU A 32 9.75 12.16 8.07
CA LEU A 32 8.59 11.89 8.91
C LEU A 32 7.46 11.34 8.03
N VAL A 33 6.93 10.17 8.40
CA VAL A 33 5.85 9.49 7.68
C VAL A 33 4.67 9.25 8.61
N HIS A 34 3.46 9.28 8.06
CA HIS A 34 2.22 8.99 8.77
C HIS A 34 2.13 7.52 9.17
N THR A 35 2.56 6.63 8.28
CA THR A 35 2.53 5.16 8.37
C THR A 35 1.16 4.50 8.36
N ASP A 36 0.09 5.25 8.58
CA ASP A 36 -1.28 4.74 8.50
C ASP A 36 -2.27 5.65 7.73
N ALA A 37 -1.82 6.28 6.65
CA ALA A 37 -2.66 7.15 5.83
C ALA A 37 -3.62 6.33 4.92
N ASN A 38 -4.53 5.57 5.54
CA ASN A 38 -5.59 4.83 4.87
C ASN A 38 -6.89 5.66 4.75
N GLU A 39 -7.89 5.15 4.05
CA GLU A 39 -9.16 5.86 3.76
C GLU A 39 -9.93 6.27 5.01
N SER A 40 -9.82 5.54 6.13
CA SER A 40 -10.47 5.91 7.39
C SER A 40 -9.79 7.10 8.09
N ASN A 41 -8.55 7.42 7.70
CA ASN A 41 -7.75 8.51 8.25
C ASN A 41 -7.70 9.75 7.34
N VAL A 42 -8.50 9.77 6.27
CA VAL A 42 -8.64 10.93 5.37
C VAL A 42 -10.05 11.49 5.50
N LEU A 43 -10.14 12.77 5.86
CA LEU A 43 -11.41 13.50 5.91
C LEU A 43 -11.67 14.13 4.55
N VAL A 44 -12.88 13.93 4.03
CA VAL A 44 -13.36 14.53 2.78
C VAL A 44 -14.60 15.38 3.05
N ASP A 45 -14.91 16.28 2.11
CA ASP A 45 -16.14 17.07 2.16
C ASP A 45 -17.37 16.21 1.88
N GLU A 46 -18.56 16.76 2.10
CA GLU A 46 -19.83 16.02 1.91
C GLU A 46 -20.04 15.52 0.47
N SER A 47 -19.31 16.09 -0.50
CA SER A 47 -19.38 15.70 -1.91
C SER A 47 -18.32 14.68 -2.33
N ASP A 48 -17.43 14.26 -1.42
CA ASP A 48 -16.27 13.40 -1.69
C ASP A 48 -15.33 13.93 -2.78
N THR A 49 -15.27 15.26 -2.98
CA THR A 49 -14.44 15.90 -4.03
C THR A 49 -13.21 16.61 -3.50
N GLN A 50 -13.16 16.92 -2.21
CA GLN A 50 -12.06 17.66 -1.58
C GLN A 50 -11.58 16.97 -0.31
N ILE A 51 -10.25 16.85 -0.16
CA ILE A 51 -9.63 16.42 1.09
C ILE A 51 -9.64 17.60 2.06
N LEU A 52 -10.29 17.42 3.20
CA LEU A 52 -10.37 18.41 4.28
C LEU A 52 -9.24 18.26 5.30
N GLY A 53 -8.69 17.06 5.45
CA GLY A 53 -7.60 16.81 6.39
C GLY A 53 -7.20 15.35 6.48
N ILE A 54 -6.11 15.14 7.22
CA ILE A 54 -5.60 13.81 7.60
C ILE A 54 -5.59 13.77 9.13
N ILE A 55 -5.96 12.63 9.71
CA ILE A 55 -6.04 12.41 11.16
C ILE A 55 -5.24 11.16 11.55
N ASP A 56 -5.16 10.93 12.86
CA ASP A 56 -4.52 9.74 13.47
C ASP A 56 -3.00 9.63 13.29
N PHE A 57 -2.31 10.68 13.75
CA PHE A 57 -0.85 10.78 13.74
C PHE A 57 -0.15 9.99 14.87
N GLY A 58 -0.85 9.06 15.54
CA GLY A 58 -0.34 8.36 16.73
C GLY A 58 0.89 7.49 16.46
N GLU A 59 0.97 6.91 15.26
CA GLU A 59 2.03 5.98 14.84
C GLU A 59 3.12 6.63 13.98
N MET A 60 3.11 7.96 13.86
CA MET A 60 4.10 8.69 13.09
C MET A 60 5.53 8.36 13.54
N ASN A 61 6.40 8.13 12.56
CA ASN A 61 7.81 7.92 12.83
C ASN A 61 8.68 8.35 11.64
N VAL A 62 10.00 8.30 11.82
CA VAL A 62 10.95 8.53 10.72
C VAL A 62 11.13 7.25 9.93
N GLY A 63 10.60 7.22 8.71
CA GLY A 63 10.62 6.07 7.81
C GLY A 63 11.11 6.44 6.42
N HIS A 64 11.05 5.49 5.48
CA HIS A 64 11.35 5.79 4.07
C HIS A 64 10.25 6.66 3.47
N ARG A 65 10.64 7.68 2.71
CA ARG A 65 9.69 8.65 2.13
C ARG A 65 8.61 8.02 1.26
N ALA A 66 8.94 6.96 0.54
CA ALA A 66 8.01 6.19 -0.30
C ALA A 66 6.94 5.41 0.49
N MET A 67 7.04 5.30 1.82
CA MET A 67 6.17 4.45 2.63
C MET A 67 4.71 4.92 2.63
N ASP A 68 4.44 6.21 2.85
CA ASP A 68 3.07 6.71 2.91
C ASP A 68 2.34 6.56 1.57
N VAL A 69 3.01 6.86 0.46
CA VAL A 69 2.40 6.68 -0.87
C VAL A 69 2.17 5.20 -1.17
N ALA A 70 3.11 4.32 -0.79
CA ALA A 70 2.92 2.88 -0.94
C ALA A 70 1.70 2.40 -0.14
N HIS A 71 1.52 2.86 1.10
CA HIS A 71 0.38 2.47 1.92
C HIS A 71 -0.94 2.98 1.32
N ALA A 72 -1.00 4.25 0.91
CA ALA A 72 -2.19 4.80 0.26
C ALA A 72 -2.56 4.05 -1.03
N MET A 73 -1.57 3.73 -1.87
CA MET A 73 -1.77 2.89 -3.05
C MET A 73 -2.32 1.51 -2.65
N ALA A 74 -1.73 0.89 -1.63
CA ALA A 74 -2.09 -0.44 -1.18
C ALA A 74 -3.59 -0.52 -0.83
N TYR A 75 -4.11 0.38 -0.01
CA TYR A 75 -5.52 0.37 0.39
C TYR A 75 -6.45 0.60 -0.80
N GLN A 76 -6.13 1.56 -1.66
CA GLN A 76 -6.95 1.82 -2.86
C GLN A 76 -6.95 0.63 -3.84
N MET A 77 -5.84 -0.10 -3.96
CA MET A 77 -5.78 -1.35 -4.72
C MET A 77 -6.66 -2.45 -4.08
N ALA A 78 -6.66 -2.55 -2.75
CA ALA A 78 -7.39 -3.60 -2.02
C ALA A 78 -8.91 -3.44 -2.13
N PHE A 79 -9.40 -2.20 -2.17
CA PHE A 79 -10.84 -1.89 -2.25
C PHE A 79 -11.34 -1.59 -3.67
N SER A 80 -10.47 -1.61 -4.69
CA SER A 80 -10.87 -1.46 -6.09
C SER A 80 -11.78 -2.60 -6.54
N ARG A 81 -12.89 -2.23 -7.19
CA ARG A 81 -13.84 -3.17 -7.82
C ARG A 81 -13.47 -3.51 -9.27
N GLY A 82 -12.48 -2.84 -9.84
CA GLY A 82 -12.07 -2.94 -11.24
C GLY A 82 -10.58 -3.22 -11.38
N ASP A 83 -9.91 -2.46 -12.26
CA ASP A 83 -8.45 -2.49 -12.33
C ASP A 83 -7.86 -1.99 -11.00
N ARG A 84 -6.88 -2.72 -10.47
CA ARG A 84 -6.16 -2.35 -9.26
C ARG A 84 -5.04 -1.36 -9.56
N MET A 85 -4.49 -1.38 -10.77
CA MET A 85 -3.40 -0.50 -11.17
C MET A 85 -3.86 0.95 -11.35
N GLU A 86 -5.07 1.16 -11.87
CA GLU A 86 -5.62 2.50 -12.08
C GLU A 86 -5.59 3.38 -10.82
N PRO A 87 -6.20 2.99 -9.68
CA PRO A 87 -6.15 3.82 -8.48
C PRO A 87 -4.73 3.99 -7.91
N ALA A 88 -3.88 2.97 -8.03
CA ALA A 88 -2.48 3.06 -7.60
C ALA A 88 -1.70 4.12 -8.40
N VAL A 89 -1.92 4.17 -9.72
CA VAL A 89 -1.33 5.18 -10.61
C VAL A 89 -1.86 6.57 -10.28
N CYS A 90 -3.17 6.73 -10.03
CA CYS A 90 -3.76 8.01 -9.64
C CYS A 90 -3.14 8.56 -8.35
N ILE A 91 -2.99 7.72 -7.31
CA ILE A 91 -2.34 8.10 -6.05
C ILE A 91 -0.88 8.50 -6.28
N LEU A 92 -0.14 7.68 -7.04
CA LEU A 92 1.27 7.97 -7.32
C LEU A 92 1.44 9.30 -8.07
N LYS A 93 0.61 9.58 -9.08
CA LYS A 93 0.62 10.86 -9.80
C LYS A 93 0.32 12.04 -8.89
N GLY A 94 -0.74 11.93 -8.08
CA GLY A 94 -1.09 12.97 -7.09
C GLY A 94 0.07 13.26 -6.14
N TYR A 95 0.71 12.22 -5.61
CA TYR A 95 1.87 12.37 -4.74
C TYR A 95 3.06 13.03 -5.46
N LEU A 96 3.43 12.55 -6.65
CA LEU A 96 4.56 13.04 -7.43
C LEU A 96 4.39 14.49 -7.88
N SER A 97 3.16 14.99 -8.01
CA SER A 97 2.88 16.39 -8.34
C SER A 97 3.37 17.39 -7.28
N VAL A 98 3.58 16.93 -6.04
CA VAL A 98 4.03 17.75 -4.91
C VAL A 98 5.39 17.28 -4.39
N ASN A 99 5.61 15.97 -4.30
CA ASN A 99 6.83 15.37 -3.73
C ASN A 99 7.46 14.35 -4.70
N PRO A 100 8.37 14.80 -5.59
CA PRO A 100 9.02 13.91 -6.53
C PRO A 100 9.84 12.82 -5.86
N LEU A 101 9.62 11.57 -6.26
CA LEU A 101 10.38 10.41 -5.84
C LEU A 101 11.52 10.10 -6.82
N LEU A 102 12.60 9.54 -6.30
CA LEU A 102 13.67 8.96 -7.10
C LEU A 102 13.17 7.70 -7.82
N PRO A 103 13.73 7.34 -8.99
CA PRO A 103 13.40 6.07 -9.65
C PRO A 103 13.56 4.86 -8.72
N THR A 104 14.60 4.86 -7.89
CA THR A 104 14.86 3.81 -6.90
C THR A 104 13.84 3.76 -5.77
N GLU A 105 13.15 4.86 -5.47
CA GLU A 105 12.03 4.87 -4.53
C GLU A 105 10.76 4.30 -5.17
N ILE A 106 10.56 4.48 -6.48
CA ILE A 106 9.44 3.87 -7.23
C ILE A 106 9.66 2.36 -7.39
N ASP A 107 10.90 1.93 -7.60
CA ASP A 107 11.29 0.52 -7.75
C ASP A 107 10.86 -0.36 -6.57
N VAL A 108 10.74 0.23 -5.38
CA VAL A 108 10.41 -0.51 -4.15
C VAL A 108 8.92 -0.43 -3.77
N LEU A 109 8.12 0.41 -4.43
CA LEU A 109 6.69 0.59 -4.10
C LEU A 109 5.90 -0.73 -4.16
N PRO A 110 6.00 -1.57 -5.20
CA PRO A 110 5.26 -2.84 -5.25
C PRO A 110 5.53 -3.71 -4.03
N VAL A 111 6.76 -3.65 -3.53
CA VAL A 111 7.19 -4.48 -2.43
C VAL A 111 6.77 -3.92 -1.07
N MET A 112 6.80 -2.59 -0.91
CA MET A 112 6.20 -1.92 0.25
C MET A 112 4.68 -2.15 0.31
N ILE A 113 3.98 -2.16 -0.84
CA ILE A 113 2.55 -2.45 -0.94
C ILE A 113 2.25 -3.87 -0.46
N MET A 114 2.95 -4.88 -1.00
CA MET A 114 2.80 -6.26 -0.52
C MET A 114 3.05 -6.34 0.99
N GLY A 115 4.07 -5.64 1.46
CA GLY A 115 4.43 -5.59 2.85
C GLY A 115 3.38 -4.98 3.78
N ARG A 116 2.70 -3.93 3.34
CA ARG A 116 1.61 -3.34 4.10
C ARG A 116 0.39 -4.27 4.18
N MET A 117 0.05 -4.92 3.07
CA MET A 117 -1.06 -5.88 3.00
C MET A 117 -0.82 -7.06 3.91
N ALA A 118 0.38 -7.63 3.80
CA ALA A 118 0.93 -8.64 4.67
C ALA A 118 0.78 -8.32 6.15
N GLN A 119 1.31 -7.16 6.57
CA GLN A 119 1.23 -6.68 7.95
C GLN A 119 -0.24 -6.58 8.41
N SER A 120 -1.11 -5.97 7.61
CA SER A 120 -2.53 -5.78 7.93
C SER A 120 -3.29 -7.10 8.07
N ILE A 121 -2.98 -8.10 7.24
CA ILE A 121 -3.58 -9.45 7.32
C ILE A 121 -3.10 -10.18 8.57
N VAL A 122 -1.78 -10.17 8.87
CA VAL A 122 -1.20 -10.81 10.06
C VAL A 122 -1.77 -10.19 11.33
N LEU A 123 -1.73 -8.86 11.45
CA LEU A 123 -2.22 -8.15 12.63
C LEU A 123 -3.73 -8.29 12.77
N GLY A 124 -4.49 -8.25 11.68
CA GLY A 124 -5.93 -8.50 11.71
C GLY A 124 -6.26 -9.89 12.25
N ALA A 125 -5.58 -10.94 11.78
CA ALA A 125 -5.79 -12.30 12.25
C ALA A 125 -5.42 -12.48 13.73
N TYR A 126 -4.32 -11.86 14.17
CA TYR A 126 -3.95 -11.82 15.58
C TYR A 126 -5.04 -11.14 16.42
N SER A 127 -5.50 -9.95 16.00
CA SER A 127 -6.56 -9.21 16.69
C SER A 127 -7.88 -9.96 16.75
N ALA A 128 -8.28 -10.64 15.66
CA ALA A 128 -9.48 -11.47 15.63
C ALA A 128 -9.37 -12.68 16.58
N ALA A 129 -8.17 -13.25 16.74
CA ALA A 129 -7.94 -14.31 17.73
C ALA A 129 -7.99 -13.81 19.18
N GLN A 130 -7.64 -12.54 19.43
CA GLN A 130 -7.75 -11.91 20.76
C GLN A 130 -9.18 -11.46 21.07
N ASP A 131 -9.94 -11.03 20.06
CA ASP A 131 -11.34 -10.62 20.20
C ASP A 131 -12.25 -11.29 19.14
N PRO A 132 -12.63 -12.56 19.37
CA PRO A 132 -13.48 -13.30 18.44
C PRO A 132 -14.87 -12.66 18.24
N SER A 133 -15.32 -11.81 19.15
CA SER A 133 -16.63 -11.14 19.03
C SER A 133 -16.67 -10.10 17.90
N ASN A 134 -15.50 -9.57 17.54
CA ASN A 134 -15.31 -8.58 16.49
C ASN A 134 -14.64 -9.16 15.23
N GLU A 135 -14.46 -10.49 15.14
CA GLU A 135 -13.76 -11.16 14.03
C GLU A 135 -14.27 -10.72 12.66
N SER A 136 -15.60 -10.68 12.45
CA SER A 136 -16.17 -10.34 11.14
C SER A 136 -15.81 -8.91 10.70
N TYR A 137 -15.71 -7.99 11.64
CA TYR A 137 -15.31 -6.61 11.37
C TYR A 137 -13.80 -6.51 11.12
N ILE A 138 -12.99 -7.17 11.95
CA ILE A 138 -11.52 -7.15 11.85
C ILE A 138 -11.03 -7.81 10.55
N MET A 139 -11.72 -8.86 10.11
CA MET A 139 -11.36 -9.63 8.92
C MET A 139 -11.99 -9.08 7.63
N ASP A 140 -12.82 -8.03 7.73
CA ASP A 140 -13.38 -7.38 6.55
C ASP A 140 -12.27 -6.80 5.65
N GLY A 141 -12.46 -6.90 4.33
CA GLY A 141 -11.50 -6.45 3.33
C GLY A 141 -10.19 -7.27 3.21
N LYS A 142 -9.90 -8.23 4.10
CA LYS A 142 -8.62 -9.00 4.05
C LYS A 142 -8.47 -9.85 2.77
N ASP A 143 -9.57 -10.32 2.19
CA ASP A 143 -9.55 -11.01 0.90
C ASP A 143 -9.08 -10.10 -0.24
N GLY A 144 -9.50 -8.82 -0.23
CA GLY A 144 -9.04 -7.80 -1.17
C GLY A 144 -7.55 -7.50 -0.99
N MET A 145 -7.10 -7.40 0.26
CA MET A 145 -5.69 -7.22 0.61
C MET A 145 -4.81 -8.40 0.11
N TRP A 146 -5.29 -9.63 0.29
CA TRP A 146 -4.60 -10.81 -0.22
C TRP A 146 -4.55 -10.84 -1.75
N ALA A 147 -5.64 -10.46 -2.42
CA ALA A 147 -5.68 -10.34 -3.88
C ALA A 147 -4.66 -9.34 -4.43
N VAL A 148 -4.35 -8.26 -3.69
CA VAL A 148 -3.25 -7.33 -4.06
C VAL A 148 -1.91 -8.05 -4.01
N VAL A 149 -1.61 -8.78 -2.94
CA VAL A 149 -0.35 -9.55 -2.83
C VAL A 149 -0.23 -10.55 -3.98
N GLN A 150 -1.30 -11.29 -4.28
CA GLN A 150 -1.32 -12.25 -5.39
C GLN A 150 -1.09 -11.56 -6.74
N HIS A 151 -1.78 -10.45 -7.00
CA HIS A 151 -1.62 -9.69 -8.23
C HIS A 151 -0.17 -9.24 -8.45
N ILE A 152 0.48 -8.69 -7.41
CA ILE A 152 1.86 -8.23 -7.51
C ILE A 152 2.83 -9.41 -7.72
N ARG A 153 2.59 -10.55 -7.08
CA ARG A 153 3.37 -11.78 -7.30
C ARG A 153 3.23 -12.31 -8.73
N GLU A 154 2.01 -12.28 -9.28
CA GLU A 154 1.72 -12.72 -10.66
C GLU A 154 2.37 -11.81 -11.71
N VAL A 155 2.30 -10.49 -11.51
CA VAL A 155 2.94 -9.51 -12.41
C VAL A 155 4.46 -9.55 -12.26
N GLY A 156 4.95 -9.74 -11.04
CA GLY A 156 6.35 -9.57 -10.66
C GLY A 156 6.63 -8.14 -10.18
N PRO A 157 7.22 -7.94 -8.98
CA PRO A 157 7.41 -6.60 -8.40
C PRO A 157 8.20 -5.64 -9.31
N GLY A 158 9.30 -6.10 -9.92
CA GLY A 158 10.10 -5.26 -10.84
C GLY A 158 9.32 -4.82 -12.07
N LYS A 159 8.52 -5.73 -12.66
CA LYS A 159 7.67 -5.41 -13.81
C LYS A 159 6.57 -4.41 -13.43
N MET A 160 5.97 -4.56 -12.26
CA MET A 160 4.98 -3.61 -11.76
C MET A 160 5.62 -2.22 -11.55
N ALA A 161 6.84 -2.16 -11.00
CA ALA A 161 7.56 -0.89 -10.87
C ALA A 161 7.82 -0.23 -12.23
N ASP A 162 8.19 -1.00 -13.26
CA ASP A 162 8.34 -0.50 -14.62
C ASP A 162 7.02 0.02 -15.21
N MET A 163 5.90 -0.67 -14.95
CA MET A 163 4.58 -0.20 -15.34
C MET A 163 4.21 1.12 -14.65
N LEU A 164 4.50 1.26 -13.35
CA LEU A 164 4.27 2.50 -12.60
C LEU A 164 5.10 3.66 -13.17
N LYS A 165 6.38 3.42 -13.45
CA LYS A 165 7.28 4.42 -14.08
C LYS A 165 6.77 4.85 -15.46
N ALA A 166 6.34 3.91 -16.30
CA ALA A 166 5.78 4.23 -17.62
C ALA A 166 4.48 5.04 -17.51
N ALA A 167 3.57 4.66 -16.60
CA ALA A 167 2.27 5.29 -16.45
C ALA A 167 2.33 6.75 -15.96
N VAL A 168 3.38 7.11 -15.22
CA VAL A 168 3.60 8.51 -14.78
C VAL A 168 4.38 9.34 -15.82
N GLN A 169 5.01 8.71 -16.81
CA GLN A 169 5.71 9.38 -17.91
C GLN A 169 4.80 9.67 -19.11
N SER A 170 3.89 8.75 -19.44
CA SER A 170 3.05 8.81 -20.65
C SER A 170 2.04 9.96 -20.71
N GLU A 171 1.82 10.69 -19.60
CA GLU A 171 0.92 11.86 -19.58
C GLU A 171 1.66 13.20 -19.57
N ASN A 172 2.92 13.23 -19.12
CA ASN A 172 3.71 14.46 -19.19
C ASN A 172 3.96 14.88 -20.65
N GLU A 173 4.03 13.92 -21.58
CA GLU A 173 4.15 14.17 -23.01
C GLU A 173 2.83 14.69 -23.66
N ASN A 174 1.67 14.48 -23.03
CA ASN A 174 0.36 14.92 -23.54
C ASN A 174 -0.07 16.31 -23.03
N VAL A 175 0.69 16.93 -22.13
CA VAL A 175 0.42 18.29 -21.61
C VAL A 175 1.28 19.35 -22.32
N GLU A 176 2.33 18.94 -23.04
CA GLU A 176 3.21 19.84 -23.82
C GLU A 176 2.85 19.93 -25.32
N SER A 177 1.73 19.32 -25.76
CA SER A 177 1.26 19.32 -27.16
C SER A 177 0.01 20.17 -27.39
#